data_AF-A0A2M7YHS1-F1
#
_entry.id   AF-A0A2M7YHS1-F1
#
_cell.length_a   1.000
_cell.length_b   1.000
_cell.length_c   1.000
_cell.angle_alpha   90.00
_cell.angle_beta   90.00
_cell.angle_gamma   90.00
#
_symmetry.space_group_name_H-M   'P 1'
#
loop_
_entity.id
_entity.type
_entity.pdbx_description
1 polymer ?
#
loop_
_entity_poly.entity_id
_entity_poly.type
_entity_poly.pdbx_seq_one_letter_code
_entity_poly.pdbx_strand_id
1 'polypeptide(L)'
;MKKGVIDSLSPDEAKRILNILVERDKSLRKEAEKLANDILKEVDMEGIAEDVLFELNNLDVHEVWDNSGGRSDGSYVEPGECAIGMVEEVIEPYVEEMKRYSKLGFHKQAFAICCGVILGLYKFEYKSTTEFKDWAVDAPGEIAGYILDEAVKLKIIKRDNFKKFTEEFIPNWKDDLARN
;
A
#
# COMPACT_ATOMS: atom_id res chain seq x y z
N MET A 1 10.38 -11.38 35.83
CA MET A 1 9.13 -10.75 36.30
C MET A 1 7.95 -11.48 35.67
N LYS A 2 6.87 -11.75 36.42
CA LYS A 2 5.61 -12.22 35.82
C LYS A 2 4.99 -11.05 35.04
N LYS A 3 4.62 -11.28 33.78
CA LYS A 3 3.81 -10.35 32.99
C LYS A 3 2.49 -10.08 33.73
N GLY A 4 2.09 -8.82 33.81
CA GLY A 4 0.80 -8.42 34.36
C GLY A 4 -0.33 -8.83 33.42
N VAL A 5 -1.58 -8.78 33.91
CA VAL A 5 -2.76 -9.12 33.11
C VAL A 5 -2.86 -8.25 31.85
N ILE A 6 -2.47 -6.97 31.95
CA ILE A 6 -2.46 -6.01 30.82
C ILE A 6 -1.51 -6.45 29.70
N ASP A 7 -0.35 -7.03 30.05
CA ASP A 7 0.68 -7.44 29.07
C ASP A 7 0.28 -8.68 28.27
N SER A 8 -0.87 -9.29 28.58
CA SER A 8 -1.36 -10.54 27.98
C SER A 8 -2.69 -10.35 27.24
N LEU A 9 -3.15 -9.11 27.10
CA LEU A 9 -4.39 -8.78 26.41
C LEU A 9 -4.26 -8.97 24.90
N SER A 10 -5.33 -9.46 24.28
CA SER A 10 -5.49 -9.39 22.83
C SER A 10 -5.70 -7.93 22.36
N PRO A 11 -5.46 -7.63 21.06
CA PRO A 11 -5.72 -6.30 20.52
C PRO A 11 -7.15 -5.79 20.75
N ASP A 12 -8.15 -6.68 20.66
CA ASP A 12 -9.55 -6.33 20.88
C ASP A 12 -9.84 -6.00 22.35
N GLU A 13 -9.28 -6.78 23.28
CA GLU A 13 -9.41 -6.51 24.71
C GLU A 13 -8.71 -5.20 25.09
N ALA A 14 -7.51 -4.96 24.55
CA ALA A 14 -6.78 -3.72 24.74
C ALA A 14 -7.58 -2.51 24.22
N LYS A 15 -8.16 -2.61 23.03
CA LYS A 15 -9.02 -1.56 22.46
C LYS A 15 -10.27 -1.31 23.28
N ARG A 16 -10.93 -2.36 23.79
CA ARG A 16 -12.10 -2.22 24.68
C ARG A 16 -11.72 -1.50 25.97
N ILE A 17 -10.61 -1.86 26.59
CA ILE A 17 -10.12 -1.20 27.81
C ILE A 17 -9.77 0.26 27.53
N LEU A 18 -9.06 0.55 26.44
CA LEU A 18 -8.76 1.92 26.01
C LEU A 18 -10.05 2.75 25.89
N ASN A 19 -11.06 2.22 25.19
CA ASN A 19 -12.36 2.90 25.03
C ASN A 19 -13.00 3.24 26.38
N ILE A 20 -13.02 2.29 27.32
CA ILE A 20 -13.54 2.51 28.68
C ILE A 20 -12.75 3.62 29.39
N LEU A 21 -11.42 3.65 29.26
CA LEU A 21 -10.59 4.67 29.90
C LEU A 21 -10.84 6.07 29.33
N VAL A 22 -10.88 6.21 27.99
CA VAL A 22 -11.08 7.52 27.34
C VAL A 22 -12.52 8.03 27.44
N GLU A 23 -13.50 7.17 27.68
CA GLU A 23 -14.88 7.57 28.01
C GLU A 23 -15.00 8.11 29.43
N ARG A 24 -14.25 7.53 30.38
CA ARG A 24 -14.28 7.93 31.79
C ARG A 24 -13.48 9.20 32.06
N ASP A 25 -12.37 9.39 31.36
CA ASP A 25 -11.43 10.48 31.63
C ASP A 25 -11.07 11.25 30.35
N LYS A 26 -11.44 12.55 30.32
CA LYS A 26 -11.16 13.47 29.20
C LYS A 26 -9.66 13.75 29.02
N SER A 27 -8.88 13.72 30.10
CA SER A 27 -7.42 13.89 30.03
C SER A 27 -6.79 12.69 29.34
N LEU A 28 -7.18 11.47 29.73
CA LEU A 28 -6.73 10.23 29.08
C LEU A 28 -7.16 10.18 27.61
N ARG A 29 -8.38 10.66 27.28
CA ARG A 29 -8.79 10.80 25.89
C ARG A 29 -7.84 11.68 25.08
N LYS A 30 -7.51 12.86 25.59
CA LYS A 30 -6.63 13.80 24.91
C LYS A 30 -5.22 13.22 24.72
N GLU A 31 -4.71 12.51 25.72
CA GLU A 31 -3.41 11.84 25.66
C GLU A 31 -3.41 10.69 24.66
N ALA A 32 -4.43 9.83 24.69
CA ALA A 32 -4.59 8.74 23.74
C ALA A 32 -4.74 9.24 22.30
N GLU A 33 -5.53 10.30 22.08
CA GLU A 33 -5.65 10.94 20.77
C GLU A 33 -4.32 11.52 20.30
N LYS A 34 -3.54 12.15 21.19
CA LYS A 34 -2.21 12.66 20.84
C LYS A 34 -1.28 11.50 20.43
N LEU A 35 -1.21 10.43 21.21
CA LEU A 35 -0.38 9.26 20.90
C LEU A 35 -0.79 8.61 19.58
N ALA A 36 -2.09 8.45 19.34
CA ALA A 36 -2.61 7.92 18.08
C ALA A 36 -2.21 8.84 16.91
N ASN A 37 -2.32 10.16 17.07
CA ASN A 37 -1.88 11.12 16.05
C ASN A 37 -0.37 11.06 15.80
N ASP A 38 0.44 10.88 16.84
CA ASP A 38 1.90 10.85 16.70
C ASP A 38 2.33 9.57 15.98
N ILE A 39 1.78 8.41 16.35
CA ILE A 39 2.01 7.13 15.64
C ILE A 39 1.56 7.22 14.18
N LEU A 40 0.35 7.72 13.92
CA LEU A 40 -0.19 7.87 12.56
C LEU A 40 0.50 8.99 11.76
N LYS A 41 1.46 9.74 12.31
CA LYS A 41 2.25 10.70 11.53
C LYS A 41 3.56 10.11 11.02
N GLU A 42 4.01 9.02 11.62
CA GLU A 42 5.26 8.33 11.25
C GLU A 42 5.01 7.43 10.04
N VAL A 43 5.05 8.04 8.85
CA VAL A 43 5.01 7.31 7.58
C VAL A 43 6.29 7.59 6.82
N ASP A 44 7.03 6.52 6.52
CA ASP A 44 8.24 6.55 5.71
C ASP A 44 7.92 6.08 4.27
N MET A 45 7.92 7.04 3.35
CA MET A 45 7.68 6.79 1.93
C MET A 45 8.72 5.82 1.34
N GLU A 46 9.99 5.96 1.72
CA GLU A 46 11.08 5.18 1.16
C GLU A 46 11.08 3.76 1.72
N GLY A 47 10.79 3.62 3.02
CA GLY A 47 10.53 2.33 3.67
C GLY A 47 9.41 1.55 2.98
N ILE A 48 8.25 2.17 2.75
CA ILE A 48 7.13 1.54 2.01
C ILE A 48 7.56 1.11 0.61
N ALA A 49 8.35 1.92 -0.09
CA ALA A 49 8.83 1.57 -1.43
C ALA A 49 9.77 0.36 -1.43
N GLU A 50 10.60 0.20 -0.39
CA GLU A 50 11.45 -0.99 -0.23
C GLU A 50 10.62 -2.23 0.17
N ASP A 51 9.61 -2.09 1.02
CA ASP A 51 8.70 -3.18 1.40
C ASP A 51 7.94 -3.71 0.17
N VAL A 52 7.34 -2.81 -0.63
CA VAL A 52 6.66 -3.18 -1.89
C VAL A 52 7.62 -3.86 -2.86
N LEU A 53 8.83 -3.31 -3.06
CA LEU A 53 9.83 -3.94 -3.92
C LEU A 53 10.21 -5.33 -3.43
N PHE A 54 10.39 -5.50 -2.12
CA PHE A 54 10.73 -6.77 -1.51
C PHE A 54 9.63 -7.81 -1.71
N GLU A 55 8.37 -7.46 -1.45
CA GLU A 55 7.23 -8.37 -1.64
C GLU A 55 7.07 -8.77 -3.10
N LEU A 56 7.14 -7.83 -4.04
CA LEU A 56 7.06 -8.12 -5.47
C LEU A 56 8.22 -8.98 -5.97
N ASN A 57 9.43 -8.80 -5.43
CA ASN A 57 10.58 -9.65 -5.77
C ASN A 57 10.44 -11.09 -5.26
N ASN A 58 9.62 -11.32 -4.22
CA ASN A 58 9.37 -12.64 -3.66
C ASN A 58 8.21 -13.38 -4.34
N LEU A 59 7.49 -12.76 -5.28
CA LEU A 59 6.49 -13.44 -6.09
C LEU A 59 7.16 -14.56 -6.90
N ASP A 60 6.61 -15.76 -6.82
CA ASP A 60 7.14 -16.94 -7.49
C ASP A 60 6.48 -17.11 -8.86
N VAL A 61 7.32 -17.21 -9.90
CA VAL A 61 6.86 -17.48 -11.27
C VAL A 61 6.16 -18.84 -11.38
N HIS A 62 6.48 -19.80 -10.52
CA HIS A 62 5.80 -21.09 -10.49
C HIS A 62 4.34 -20.96 -10.05
N GLU A 63 4.01 -20.00 -9.17
CA GLU A 63 2.62 -19.74 -8.80
C GLU A 63 1.81 -19.21 -9.99
N VAL A 64 2.43 -18.47 -10.91
CA VAL A 64 1.77 -18.08 -12.17
C VAL A 64 1.43 -19.31 -13.00
N TRP A 65 2.35 -20.26 -13.12
CA TRP A 65 2.13 -21.48 -13.92
C TRP A 65 1.10 -22.40 -13.29
N ASP A 66 1.09 -22.52 -11.97
CA ASP A 66 0.16 -23.37 -11.23
C ASP A 66 -1.27 -22.82 -11.21
N ASN A 67 -1.44 -21.50 -11.29
CA ASN A 67 -2.74 -20.84 -11.20
C ASN A 67 -3.31 -20.37 -12.56
N SER A 68 -2.52 -20.43 -13.63
CA SER A 68 -2.95 -20.13 -15.00
C SER A 68 -3.34 -21.39 -15.79
N GLY A 69 -3.88 -21.19 -16.99
CA GLY A 69 -4.28 -22.27 -17.88
C GLY A 69 -5.77 -22.66 -17.81
N GLY A 70 -6.08 -23.82 -18.39
CA GLY A 70 -7.45 -24.30 -18.52
C GLY A 70 -8.01 -24.88 -17.21
N ARG A 71 -9.22 -24.46 -16.85
CA ARG A 71 -9.93 -24.89 -15.64
C ARG A 71 -11.00 -25.93 -15.95
N SER A 72 -11.43 -26.67 -14.93
CA SER A 72 -12.42 -27.75 -15.05
C SER A 72 -13.80 -27.28 -15.51
N ASP A 73 -14.11 -26.00 -15.37
CA ASP A 73 -15.35 -25.37 -15.82
C ASP A 73 -15.30 -24.89 -17.28
N GLY A 74 -14.18 -25.12 -17.98
CA GLY A 74 -13.96 -24.70 -19.36
C GLY A 74 -13.46 -23.26 -19.51
N SER A 75 -13.22 -22.54 -18.41
CA SER A 75 -12.55 -21.24 -18.45
C SER A 75 -11.04 -21.39 -18.63
N TYR A 76 -10.38 -20.32 -19.08
CA TYR A 76 -8.92 -20.26 -19.23
C TYR A 76 -8.42 -18.98 -18.57
N VAL A 77 -7.37 -19.09 -17.77
CA VAL A 77 -6.66 -17.94 -17.20
C VAL A 77 -5.36 -17.75 -17.96
N GLU A 78 -5.21 -16.56 -18.52
CA GLU A 78 -4.00 -16.16 -19.21
C GLU A 78 -2.88 -15.93 -18.17
N PRO A 79 -1.67 -16.45 -18.37
CA PRO A 79 -0.57 -16.31 -17.41
C PRO A 79 -0.22 -14.86 -17.04
N GLY A 80 -0.24 -13.93 -18.00
CA GLY A 80 -0.03 -12.51 -17.73
C GLY A 80 -1.13 -11.91 -16.85
N GLU A 81 -2.40 -12.21 -17.12
CA GLU A 81 -3.53 -11.83 -16.26
C GLU A 81 -3.38 -12.40 -14.84
N CYS A 82 -2.89 -13.64 -14.71
CA CYS A 82 -2.60 -14.23 -13.41
C CYS A 82 -1.49 -13.48 -12.67
N ALA A 83 -0.41 -13.13 -13.37
CA ALA A 83 0.70 -12.38 -12.80
C ALA A 83 0.27 -10.95 -12.38
N ILE A 84 -0.56 -10.28 -13.19
CA ILE A 84 -1.16 -8.98 -12.83
C ILE A 84 -1.94 -9.11 -11.52
N GLY A 85 -2.82 -10.12 -11.41
CA GLY A 85 -3.61 -10.35 -10.19
C GLY A 85 -2.74 -10.56 -8.95
N MET A 86 -1.61 -11.28 -9.07
CA MET A 86 -0.67 -11.47 -7.96
C MET A 86 0.00 -10.16 -7.54
N VAL A 87 0.33 -9.28 -8.49
CA VAL A 87 0.83 -7.93 -8.18
C VAL A 87 -0.25 -7.12 -7.46
N GLU A 88 -1.50 -7.16 -7.94
CA GLU A 88 -2.63 -6.48 -7.29
C GLU A 88 -2.84 -6.96 -5.85
N GLU A 89 -2.72 -8.26 -5.59
CA GLU A 89 -2.84 -8.85 -4.24
C GLU A 89 -1.76 -8.33 -3.28
N VAL A 90 -0.52 -8.15 -3.75
CA VAL A 90 0.56 -7.54 -2.96
C VAL A 90 0.27 -6.06 -2.66
N ILE A 91 -0.31 -5.35 -3.62
CA ILE A 91 -0.50 -3.90 -3.55
C ILE A 91 -1.76 -3.49 -2.76
N GLU A 92 -2.80 -4.31 -2.78
CA GLU A 92 -4.10 -4.00 -2.17
C GLU A 92 -4.01 -3.61 -0.67
N PRO A 93 -3.22 -4.29 0.19
CA PRO A 93 -3.04 -3.87 1.59
C PRO A 93 -2.58 -2.41 1.74
N TYR A 94 -1.66 -1.96 0.90
CA TYR A 94 -1.16 -0.59 0.94
C TYR A 94 -2.19 0.42 0.44
N VAL A 95 -2.96 0.06 -0.58
CA VAL A 95 -4.06 0.90 -1.11
C VAL A 95 -5.16 1.06 -0.07
N GLU A 96 -5.52 -0.01 0.63
CA GLU A 96 -6.48 0.03 1.74
C GLU A 96 -5.95 0.85 2.92
N GLU A 97 -4.65 0.79 3.21
CA GLU A 97 -4.04 1.65 4.21
C GLU A 97 -4.07 3.14 3.79
N MET A 98 -3.71 3.46 2.55
CA MET A 98 -3.85 4.81 2.00
C MET A 98 -5.29 5.34 2.16
N LYS A 99 -6.29 4.54 1.77
CA LYS A 99 -7.72 4.85 1.92
C LYS A 99 -8.08 5.07 3.39
N ARG A 100 -7.57 4.23 4.30
CA ARG A 100 -7.79 4.35 5.75
C ARG A 100 -7.23 5.67 6.30
N TYR A 101 -6.00 6.04 5.98
CA TYR A 101 -5.40 7.29 6.41
C TYR A 101 -6.16 8.52 5.90
N SER A 102 -6.61 8.47 4.64
CA SER A 102 -7.45 9.54 4.07
C SER A 102 -8.78 9.69 4.81
N LYS A 103 -9.48 8.58 5.12
CA LYS A 103 -10.72 8.58 5.90
C LYS A 103 -10.54 9.14 7.32
N LEU A 104 -9.34 8.98 7.89
CA LEU A 104 -8.97 9.53 9.20
C LEU A 104 -8.48 10.99 9.15
N GLY A 105 -8.41 11.61 7.96
CA GLY A 105 -7.98 13.00 7.76
C GLY A 105 -6.46 13.19 7.68
N PHE A 106 -5.67 12.11 7.68
CA PHE A 106 -4.21 12.14 7.57
C PHE A 106 -3.76 12.20 6.11
N HIS A 107 -4.23 13.20 5.36
CA HIS A 107 -4.00 13.29 3.92
C HIS A 107 -2.52 13.36 3.52
N LYS A 108 -1.67 13.98 4.35
CA LYS A 108 -0.22 14.03 4.08
C LYS A 108 0.42 12.64 4.14
N GLN A 109 -0.01 11.82 5.09
CA GLN A 109 0.48 10.47 5.28
C GLN A 109 -0.11 9.51 4.24
N ALA A 110 -1.40 9.65 3.93
CA ALA A 110 -2.01 8.95 2.81
C ALA A 110 -1.28 9.26 1.49
N PHE A 111 -0.84 10.51 1.30
CA PHE A 111 -0.03 10.89 0.17
C PHE A 111 1.36 10.24 0.18
N ALA A 112 2.03 10.20 1.34
CA ALA A 112 3.31 9.51 1.49
C ALA A 112 3.20 7.99 1.20
N ILE A 113 2.12 7.33 1.64
CA ILE A 113 1.83 5.93 1.30
C ILE A 113 1.67 5.77 -0.22
N CYS A 114 0.81 6.58 -0.84
CA CYS A 114 0.60 6.59 -2.30
C CYS A 114 1.93 6.70 -3.07
N CYS A 115 2.77 7.66 -2.70
CA CYS A 115 4.10 7.83 -3.29
C CYS A 115 5.03 6.64 -3.04
N GLY A 116 5.02 6.08 -1.82
CA GLY A 116 5.85 4.93 -1.48
C GLY A 116 5.50 3.71 -2.32
N VAL A 117 4.21 3.42 -2.47
CA VAL A 117 3.74 2.28 -3.28
C VAL A 117 4.10 2.47 -4.76
N ILE A 118 3.82 3.65 -5.32
CA ILE A 118 4.16 3.96 -6.71
C ILE A 118 5.68 3.89 -6.94
N LEU A 119 6.48 4.36 -5.98
CA LEU A 119 7.94 4.25 -6.05
C LEU A 119 8.42 2.79 -5.96
N GLY A 120 7.77 1.96 -5.16
CA GLY A 120 8.03 0.52 -5.08
C GLY A 120 7.78 -0.18 -6.41
N LEU A 121 6.62 0.08 -7.03
CA LEU A 121 6.28 -0.42 -8.37
C LEU A 121 7.29 0.05 -9.42
N TYR A 122 7.70 1.32 -9.38
CA TYR A 122 8.73 1.85 -10.27
C TYR A 122 10.08 1.15 -10.08
N LYS A 123 10.50 0.94 -8.83
CA LYS A 123 11.73 0.20 -8.54
C LYS A 123 11.61 -1.25 -9.03
N PHE A 124 10.45 -1.87 -8.92
CA PHE A 124 10.22 -3.22 -9.44
C PHE A 124 10.40 -3.24 -10.97
N GLU A 125 9.78 -2.30 -11.69
CA GLU A 125 9.92 -2.21 -13.16
C GLU A 125 11.37 -1.95 -13.61
N TYR A 126 12.16 -1.14 -12.90
CA TYR A 126 13.48 -0.75 -13.40
C TYR A 126 14.67 -1.41 -12.71
N LYS A 127 14.50 -2.00 -11.52
CA LYS A 127 15.59 -2.58 -10.72
C LYS A 127 15.41 -4.05 -10.40
N SER A 128 14.20 -4.59 -10.47
CA SER A 128 14.00 -6.02 -10.23
C SER A 128 14.63 -6.87 -11.32
N THR A 129 15.17 -8.01 -10.90
CA THR A 129 15.74 -9.06 -11.75
C THR A 129 15.00 -10.39 -11.59
N THR A 130 13.81 -10.40 -10.98
CA THR A 130 13.02 -11.64 -10.84
C THR A 130 12.46 -12.09 -12.18
N GLU A 131 12.39 -13.40 -12.39
CA GLU A 131 11.78 -14.01 -13.58
C GLU A 131 10.27 -13.75 -13.64
N PHE A 132 9.62 -13.54 -12.48
CA PHE A 132 8.20 -13.22 -12.40
C PHE A 132 7.84 -11.95 -13.20
N LYS A 133 8.74 -10.97 -13.23
CA LYS A 133 8.51 -9.67 -13.88
C LYS A 133 8.20 -9.79 -15.37
N ASP A 134 8.77 -10.79 -16.05
CA ASP A 134 8.55 -11.03 -17.48
C ASP A 134 7.10 -11.44 -17.80
N TRP A 135 6.32 -11.80 -16.77
CA TRP A 135 4.89 -12.13 -16.88
C TRP A 135 3.98 -10.94 -16.55
N ALA A 136 4.50 -9.88 -15.92
CA ALA A 136 3.76 -8.70 -15.49
C ALA A 136 4.32 -7.42 -16.13
N VAL A 137 4.62 -7.45 -17.43
CA VAL A 137 5.43 -6.43 -18.14
C VAL A 137 4.85 -5.01 -18.04
N ASP A 138 3.53 -4.86 -18.12
CA ASP A 138 2.86 -3.54 -18.07
C ASP A 138 2.16 -3.25 -16.73
N ALA A 139 2.08 -4.26 -15.85
CA ALA A 139 1.35 -4.18 -14.59
C ALA A 139 1.82 -3.03 -13.68
N PRO A 140 3.15 -2.79 -13.48
CA PRO A 140 3.59 -1.77 -12.54
C PRO A 140 3.12 -0.36 -12.88
N GLY A 141 3.22 0.03 -14.17
CA GLY A 141 2.78 1.33 -14.65
C GLY A 141 1.26 1.49 -14.62
N GLU A 142 0.50 0.47 -15.03
CA GLU A 142 -0.97 0.50 -15.01
C GLU A 142 -1.52 0.58 -13.59
N ILE A 143 -1.00 -0.24 -12.68
CA ILE A 143 -1.39 -0.24 -11.26
C ILE A 143 -1.00 1.09 -10.62
N ALA A 144 0.17 1.66 -10.93
CA ALA A 144 0.55 2.99 -10.46
C ALA A 144 -0.43 4.08 -10.93
N GLY A 145 -0.90 4.00 -12.18
CA GLY A 145 -1.94 4.88 -12.72
C GLY A 145 -3.25 4.77 -11.95
N TYR A 146 -3.70 3.53 -11.69
CA TYR A 146 -4.90 3.27 -10.89
C TYR A 146 -4.80 3.83 -9.46
N ILE A 147 -3.67 3.62 -8.77
CA ILE A 147 -3.44 4.13 -7.42
C ILE A 147 -3.50 5.67 -7.41
N LEU A 148 -2.88 6.32 -8.40
CA LEU A 148 -2.91 7.78 -8.51
C LEU A 148 -4.34 8.29 -8.75
N ASP A 149 -5.12 7.63 -9.59
CA ASP A 149 -6.52 7.98 -9.82
C ASP A 149 -7.37 7.85 -8.57
N GLU A 150 -7.21 6.76 -7.81
CA GLU A 150 -7.87 6.59 -6.52
C GLU A 150 -7.46 7.68 -5.53
N ALA A 151 -6.17 8.03 -5.46
CA ALA A 151 -5.69 9.10 -4.60
C ALA A 151 -6.26 10.48 -4.97
N VAL A 152 -6.43 10.75 -6.27
CA VAL A 152 -7.09 11.97 -6.78
C VAL A 152 -8.58 11.98 -6.44
N LYS A 153 -9.30 10.87 -6.66
CA LYS A 153 -10.72 10.72 -6.29
C LYS A 153 -10.96 10.96 -4.80
N LEU A 154 -10.06 10.44 -3.96
CA LEU A 154 -10.09 10.61 -2.50
C LEU A 154 -9.59 11.99 -2.03
N LYS A 155 -9.21 12.89 -2.95
CA LYS A 155 -8.68 14.23 -2.67
C LYS A 155 -7.43 14.22 -1.78
N ILE A 156 -6.66 13.12 -1.80
CA ILE A 156 -5.37 13.02 -1.13
C ILE A 156 -4.36 13.93 -1.84
N ILE A 157 -4.41 13.94 -3.17
CA ILE A 157 -3.54 14.74 -4.02
C ILE A 157 -4.32 15.36 -5.19
N LYS A 158 -3.84 16.51 -5.67
CA LYS A 158 -4.16 17.02 -7.01
C LYS A 158 -3.06 16.57 -7.96
N ARG A 159 -3.42 16.04 -9.13
CA ARG A 159 -2.46 15.51 -10.13
C ARG A 159 -1.32 16.48 -10.45
N ASP A 160 -1.59 17.78 -10.53
CA ASP A 160 -0.56 18.83 -10.71
C ASP A 160 0.53 18.85 -9.63
N ASN A 161 0.20 18.50 -8.38
CA ASN A 161 1.14 18.45 -7.27
C ASN A 161 2.00 17.16 -7.30
N PHE A 162 1.62 16.16 -8.10
CA PHE A 162 2.35 14.90 -8.24
C PHE A 162 3.59 15.05 -9.15
N LYS A 163 3.60 16.11 -9.97
CA LYS A 163 4.68 16.39 -10.93
C LYS A 163 6.07 16.46 -10.28
N LYS A 164 6.19 17.05 -9.09
CA LYS A 164 7.49 17.11 -8.40
C LYS A 164 7.99 15.71 -8.03
N PHE A 165 7.09 14.86 -7.53
CA PHE A 165 7.43 13.48 -7.21
C PHE A 165 7.84 12.70 -8.46
N THR A 166 7.13 12.88 -9.58
CA THR A 166 7.50 12.18 -10.82
C THR A 166 8.85 12.61 -11.36
N GLU A 167 9.16 13.90 -11.31
CA GLU A 167 10.45 14.44 -11.75
C GLU A 167 11.63 13.97 -10.89
N GLU A 168 11.42 13.79 -9.59
CA GLU A 168 12.47 13.47 -8.62
C GLU A 168 12.70 11.97 -8.46
N PHE A 169 11.62 11.17 -8.42
CA PHE A 169 11.69 9.76 -8.00
C PHE A 169 11.39 8.75 -9.11
N ILE A 170 10.52 9.11 -10.06
CA ILE A 170 10.02 8.18 -11.11
C ILE A 170 10.04 8.80 -12.52
N PRO A 171 11.19 9.35 -12.97
CA PRO A 171 11.25 10.21 -14.15
C PRO A 171 10.75 9.55 -15.44
N ASN A 172 10.90 8.22 -15.58
CA ASN A 172 10.48 7.51 -16.78
C ASN A 172 8.96 7.42 -16.94
N TRP A 173 8.20 7.53 -15.84
CA TRP A 173 6.73 7.49 -15.85
C TRP A 173 6.09 8.87 -15.83
N LYS A 174 6.89 9.95 -15.90
CA LYS A 174 6.40 11.33 -15.75
C LYS A 174 5.27 11.66 -16.73
N ASP A 175 5.41 11.27 -18.00
CA ASP A 175 4.44 11.64 -19.02
C ASP A 175 3.19 10.75 -18.97
N ASP A 176 3.34 9.47 -18.63
CA ASP A 176 2.23 8.53 -18.57
C ASP A 176 1.34 8.81 -17.34
N LEU A 177 1.94 9.11 -16.18
CA LEU A 177 1.21 9.49 -14.98
C LEU A 177 0.82 10.97 -14.93
N ALA A 178 1.17 11.78 -15.94
CA ALA A 178 0.70 13.16 -16.06
C ALA A 178 -0.51 13.32 -16.98
N ARG A 179 -0.91 12.29 -17.73
CA ARG A 179 -2.08 12.36 -18.62
C ARG A 179 -3.38 12.29 -17.82
N ASN A 180 -4.25 13.28 -18.06
CA ASN A 180 -5.59 13.41 -17.47
C ASN A 180 -6.61 12.51 -18.16
#